data_AF-A0A3R7MUY1-F1
#
_entry.id   AF-A0A3R7MUY1-F1
#
_cell.length_a   1.000
_cell.length_b   1.000
_cell.length_c   1.000
_cell.angle_alpha   90.00
_cell.angle_beta   90.00
_cell.angle_gamma   90.00
#
_symmetry.space_group_name_H-M   'P 1'
#
loop_
_entity.id
_entity.type
_entity.pdbx_description
1 polymer ?
#
loop_
_entity_poly.entity_id
_entity_poly.type
_entity_poly.pdbx_seq_one_letter_code
_entity_poly.pdbx_strand_id
1 'polypeptide(L)'
;MLASQVAAQQNEEVICPVCQVQGLQEVAKRQGAGMGASGAEAAANVLACGCGLALQGANLTLNTVKSSLENTISHHGQSCAGQMSFTPTTDTQGANVLITCSICDWMSFLV
;
A
#
# COMPACT_ATOMS: atom_id res chain seq x y z
N MET A 1 -10.45 19.69 -23.47
CA MET A 1 -10.56 18.22 -23.53
C MET A 1 -9.22 17.49 -23.31
N LEU A 2 -8.04 18.11 -23.50
CA LEU A 2 -6.74 17.47 -23.22
C LEU A 2 -6.35 17.46 -21.73
N ALA A 3 -6.73 18.47 -20.95
CA ALA A 3 -6.37 18.56 -19.53
C ALA A 3 -6.88 17.38 -18.68
N SER A 4 -8.07 16.86 -18.98
CA SER A 4 -8.63 15.68 -18.30
C SER A 4 -7.93 14.36 -18.67
N GLN A 5 -7.34 14.26 -19.86
CA GLN A 5 -6.55 13.10 -20.28
C GLN A 5 -5.14 13.13 -19.64
N VAL A 6 -4.55 14.31 -19.50
CA VAL A 6 -3.25 14.47 -18.81
C VAL A 6 -3.39 14.15 -17.32
N ALA A 7 -4.48 14.57 -16.66
CA ALA A 7 -4.74 14.23 -15.27
C ALA A 7 -4.93 12.70 -15.06
N ALA A 8 -5.55 12.00 -16.01
CA ALA A 8 -5.70 10.55 -15.97
C ALA A 8 -4.36 9.80 -16.20
N GLN A 9 -3.44 10.39 -16.96
CA GLN A 9 -2.09 9.82 -17.18
C GLN A 9 -1.08 10.18 -16.07
N GLN A 10 -1.40 11.13 -15.20
CA GLN A 10 -0.58 11.47 -14.03
C GLN A 10 -0.82 10.54 -12.83
N ASN A 11 -1.59 9.47 -12.99
CA ASN A 11 -1.81 8.52 -11.91
C ASN A 11 -0.45 7.92 -11.50
N GLU A 12 0.03 8.28 -10.30
CA GLU A 12 1.30 7.79 -9.78
C GLU A 12 1.24 6.27 -9.70
N GLU A 13 1.96 5.60 -10.59
CA GLU A 13 2.08 4.16 -10.55
C GLU A 13 3.03 3.78 -9.41
N VAL A 14 2.53 2.98 -8.47
CA VAL A 14 3.35 2.42 -7.39
C VAL A 14 3.51 0.94 -7.67
N ILE A 15 4.72 0.54 -8.03
CA ILE A 15 5.04 -0.88 -8.26
C ILE A 15 4.82 -1.66 -6.97
N CYS A 16 4.10 -2.77 -7.06
CA CYS A 16 3.83 -3.64 -5.92
C CYS A 16 5.13 -4.13 -5.29
N PRO A 17 5.38 -3.89 -3.99
CA PRO A 17 6.65 -4.23 -3.37
C PRO A 17 6.87 -5.74 -3.24
N VAL A 18 5.80 -6.53 -3.25
CA VAL A 18 5.83 -7.99 -3.07
C VAL A 18 6.20 -8.71 -4.37
N CYS A 19 5.52 -8.42 -5.48
CA CYS A 19 5.81 -9.09 -6.76
C CYS A 19 6.80 -8.34 -7.64
N GLN A 20 6.93 -7.02 -7.47
CA GLN A 20 7.76 -6.13 -8.29
C GLN A 20 7.46 -6.21 -9.80
N VAL A 21 6.29 -6.72 -10.18
CA VAL A 21 5.89 -6.91 -11.59
C VAL A 21 4.77 -5.96 -12.01
N GLN A 22 3.81 -5.69 -11.12
CA GLN A 22 2.59 -4.96 -11.43
C GLN A 22 2.41 -3.77 -10.49
N GLY A 23 1.77 -2.70 -10.96
CA GLY A 23 1.35 -1.58 -10.13
C GLY A 23 0.22 -1.94 -9.16
N LEU A 24 0.23 -1.31 -7.99
CA LEU A 24 -0.91 -1.29 -7.06
C LEU A 24 -2.06 -0.47 -7.67
N GLN A 25 -3.28 -0.92 -7.43
CA GLN A 25 -4.50 -0.26 -7.90
C GLN A 25 -5.42 0.07 -6.73
N GLU A 26 -6.01 1.27 -6.76
CA GLU A 26 -7.08 1.66 -5.86
C GLU A 26 -8.36 0.88 -6.19
N VAL A 27 -8.80 0.04 -5.26
CA VAL A 27 -10.06 -0.68 -5.38
C VAL A 27 -11.16 0.27 -4.91
N ALA A 28 -11.92 0.81 -5.86
CA ALA A 28 -13.02 1.72 -5.56
C ALA A 28 -13.97 1.09 -4.52
N LYS A 29 -14.30 1.84 -3.47
CA LYS A 29 -15.32 1.46 -2.50
C LYS A 29 -16.61 1.13 -3.25
N ARG A 30 -17.04 -0.14 -3.23
CA ARG A 30 -18.46 -0.42 -3.46
C ARG A 30 -19.20 0.25 -2.30
N GLN A 31 -19.81 1.39 -2.57
CA GLN A 31 -20.87 1.90 -1.72
C GLN A 31 -21.94 0.79 -1.69
N GLY A 32 -21.93 0.00 -0.62
CA GLY A 32 -22.96 -0.99 -0.39
C GLY A 32 -24.29 -0.25 -0.28
N ALA A 33 -25.16 -0.47 -1.26
CA ALA A 33 -26.59 -0.22 -1.09
C ALA A 33 -27.06 -1.11 0.08
N GLY A 34 -27.29 -0.50 1.25
CA GLY A 34 -27.73 -1.22 2.43
C GLY A 34 -28.07 -0.27 3.56
N MET A 35 -29.36 0.10 3.66
CA MET A 35 -29.95 0.68 4.86
C MET A 35 -29.67 -0.21 6.08
N GLY A 36 -29.13 0.35 7.17
CA GLY A 36 -29.25 -0.25 8.50
C GLY A 36 -28.11 -0.01 9.48
N ALA A 37 -28.38 0.90 10.42
CA ALA A 37 -27.96 0.88 11.83
C ALA A 37 -26.45 0.90 12.21
N SER A 38 -26.07 2.05 12.79
CA SER A 38 -25.20 2.19 13.98
C SER A 38 -23.86 1.46 14.00
N GLY A 39 -22.85 2.13 13.45
CA GLY A 39 -21.44 1.89 13.71
C GLY A 39 -20.65 2.78 12.76
N ALA A 40 -19.92 3.77 13.28
CA ALA A 40 -18.98 4.54 12.48
C ALA A 40 -17.77 3.63 12.16
N GLU A 41 -17.98 2.63 11.31
CA GLU A 41 -16.89 1.85 10.73
C GLU A 41 -16.18 2.79 9.75
N ALA A 42 -15.06 3.37 10.21
CA ALA A 42 -14.24 4.26 9.41
C ALA A 42 -13.93 3.55 8.09
N ALA A 43 -14.49 4.06 7.00
CA ALA A 43 -14.45 3.39 5.72
C ALA A 43 -12.98 3.22 5.28
N ALA A 44 -12.45 2.00 5.37
CA ALA A 44 -11.08 1.70 4.99
C ALA A 44 -10.93 1.76 3.46
N ASN A 45 -9.81 2.30 2.99
CA ASN A 45 -9.45 2.23 1.58
C ASN A 45 -8.69 0.92 1.34
N VAL A 46 -8.82 0.38 0.12
CA VAL A 46 -8.17 -0.87 -0.28
C VAL A 46 -7.32 -0.63 -1.51
N LEU A 47 -6.04 -1.01 -1.42
CA LEU A 47 -5.14 -1.12 -2.56
C LEU A 47 -4.92 -2.59 -2.86
N ALA A 48 -4.94 -2.99 -4.13
CA ALA A 48 -4.72 -4.37 -4.52
C ALA A 48 -3.74 -4.50 -5.67
N CYS A 49 -3.09 -5.67 -5.75
CA CYS A 49 -2.25 -6.09 -6.86
C CYS A 49 -2.77 -7.43 -7.40
N GLY A 50 -2.63 -7.65 -8.72
CA GLY A 50 -2.98 -8.92 -9.35
C GLY A 50 -2.14 -10.12 -8.87
N CYS A 51 -1.07 -9.91 -8.10
CA CYS A 51 -0.32 -10.97 -7.43
C CYS A 51 -1.01 -11.54 -6.18
N GLY A 52 -2.14 -10.95 -5.74
CA GLY A 52 -2.88 -11.36 -4.55
C GLY A 52 -2.62 -10.52 -3.30
N LEU A 53 -1.73 -9.52 -3.37
CA LEU A 53 -1.58 -8.54 -2.29
C LEU A 53 -2.82 -7.64 -2.23
N ALA A 54 -3.43 -7.54 -1.05
CA ALA A 54 -4.41 -6.51 -0.71
C ALA A 54 -3.90 -5.76 0.51
N LEU A 55 -4.01 -4.44 0.52
CA LEU A 55 -3.66 -3.57 1.64
C LEU A 55 -4.93 -2.84 2.06
N GLN A 56 -5.16 -2.74 3.36
CA GLN A 56 -6.34 -2.08 3.89
C GLN A 56 -5.93 -1.15 5.02
N GLY A 57 -6.44 0.08 4.99
CA GLY A 57 -6.15 1.06 6.03
C GLY A 57 -7.02 2.31 5.93
N ALA A 58 -7.12 3.04 7.05
CA ALA A 58 -7.73 4.35 7.05
C ALA A 58 -6.84 5.31 6.25
N ASN A 59 -7.42 6.08 5.32
CA ASN A 59 -6.69 7.02 4.46
C ASN A 59 -5.57 6.40 3.59
N LEU A 60 -5.61 5.09 3.36
CA LEU A 60 -4.66 4.42 2.47
C LEU A 60 -4.87 4.91 1.03
N THR A 61 -3.82 5.40 0.39
CA THR A 61 -3.77 5.80 -1.03
C THR A 61 -2.46 5.35 -1.66
N LEU A 62 -2.36 5.39 -2.99
CA LEU A 62 -1.08 5.09 -3.66
C LEU A 62 0.05 6.00 -3.16
N ASN A 63 -0.25 7.29 -2.95
CA ASN A 63 0.73 8.25 -2.49
C ASN A 63 1.22 7.97 -1.05
N THR A 64 0.34 7.52 -0.14
CA THR A 64 0.76 7.16 1.23
C THR A 64 1.65 5.91 1.21
N VAL A 65 1.34 4.91 0.38
CA VAL A 65 2.19 3.72 0.23
C VAL A 65 3.55 4.09 -0.35
N LYS A 66 3.58 4.90 -1.40
CA LYS A 66 4.82 5.36 -2.03
C LYS A 66 5.71 6.08 -1.01
N SER A 67 5.16 7.06 -0.30
CA SER A 67 5.89 7.83 0.72
C SER A 67 6.40 6.93 1.84
N SER A 68 5.62 5.93 2.28
CA SER A 68 6.02 4.96 3.29
C SER A 68 7.20 4.09 2.83
N LEU A 69 7.15 3.58 1.59
CA LEU A 69 8.25 2.82 0.99
C LEU A 69 9.52 3.66 0.86
N GLU A 70 9.43 4.86 0.29
CA GLU A 70 10.57 5.76 0.09
C GLU A 70 11.23 6.14 1.42
N ASN A 71 10.44 6.50 2.43
CA ASN A 71 10.95 6.81 3.77
C ASN A 71 11.61 5.60 4.41
N THR A 72 10.97 4.44 4.35
CA THR A 72 11.50 3.19 4.91
C THR A 72 12.84 2.82 4.29
N ILE A 73 12.90 2.81 2.96
CA ILE A 73 14.10 2.47 2.19
C ILE A 73 15.21 3.48 2.48
N SER A 74 14.90 4.78 2.43
CA SER A 74 15.89 5.83 2.63
C SER A 74 16.45 5.84 4.05
N HIS A 75 15.58 5.67 5.05
CA HIS A 75 15.98 5.70 6.46
C HIS A 75 16.87 4.51 6.81
N HIS A 76 16.47 3.30 6.39
CA HIS A 76 17.28 2.11 6.60
C HIS A 76 18.58 2.13 5.78
N GLY A 77 18.49 2.57 4.52
CA GLY A 77 19.61 2.62 3.57
C GLY A 77 20.76 3.52 4.02
N GLN A 78 20.53 4.48 4.91
CA GLN A 78 21.59 5.30 5.51
C GLN A 78 22.52 4.51 6.43
N SER A 79 22.01 3.44 7.04
CA SER A 79 22.74 2.64 8.05
C SER A 79 23.11 1.24 7.55
N CYS A 80 22.49 0.77 6.47
CA CYS A 80 22.61 -0.60 6.00
C CYS A 80 22.46 -0.70 4.47
N ALA A 81 23.33 -1.47 3.83
CA ALA A 81 23.27 -1.75 2.39
C ALA A 81 22.53 -3.06 2.06
N GLY A 82 21.84 -3.64 3.04
CA GLY A 82 21.11 -4.88 2.88
C GLY A 82 19.92 -4.73 1.95
N GLN A 83 19.64 -5.77 1.17
CA GLN A 83 18.41 -5.81 0.37
C GLN A 83 17.20 -6.03 1.28
N MET A 84 16.12 -5.32 0.96
CA MET A 84 14.84 -5.48 1.63
C MET A 84 14.02 -6.58 1.01
N SER A 85 13.32 -7.33 1.86
CA SER A 85 12.29 -8.28 1.44
C SER A 85 10.93 -7.85 1.97
N PHE A 86 9.89 -8.13 1.18
CA PHE A 86 8.52 -7.68 1.42
C PHE A 86 7.61 -8.90 1.48
N THR A 87 6.99 -9.11 2.64
CA THR A 87 6.15 -10.29 2.90
C THR A 87 4.74 -9.83 3.26
N PRO A 88 3.70 -10.26 2.52
CA PRO A 88 2.31 -10.02 2.92
C PRO A 88 2.04 -10.59 4.31
N THR A 89 1.32 -9.82 5.12
CA THR A 89 0.89 -10.24 6.45
C THR A 89 -0.53 -9.75 6.70
N THR A 90 -1.21 -10.35 7.67
CA THR A 90 -2.55 -9.95 8.09
C THR A 90 -2.56 -9.86 9.61
N ASP A 91 -3.04 -8.74 10.14
CA ASP A 91 -3.24 -8.52 11.57
C ASP A 91 -4.71 -8.19 11.87
N THR A 92 -4.98 -7.70 13.09
CA THR A 92 -6.32 -7.31 13.53
C THR A 92 -6.86 -6.05 12.86
N GLN A 93 -5.99 -5.26 12.20
CA GLN A 93 -6.34 -4.03 11.48
C GLN A 93 -6.49 -4.26 9.96
N GLY A 94 -5.97 -5.37 9.45
CA GLY A 94 -6.18 -5.82 8.08
C GLY A 94 -4.93 -6.42 7.44
N ALA A 95 -4.89 -6.40 6.12
CA ALA A 95 -3.74 -6.87 5.37
C ALA A 95 -2.66 -5.77 5.24
N ASN A 96 -1.42 -6.13 5.50
CA ASN A 96 -0.24 -5.26 5.57
C ASN A 96 0.97 -5.96 4.90
N VAL A 97 2.14 -5.31 4.89
CA VAL A 97 3.41 -5.88 4.41
C VAL A 97 4.45 -5.73 5.51
N LEU A 98 5.03 -6.86 5.91
CA LEU A 98 6.25 -6.88 6.71
C LEU A 98 7.45 -6.63 5.80
N ILE A 99 8.25 -5.65 6.16
CA ILE A 99 9.51 -5.29 5.50
C ILE A 99 10.65 -5.76 6.41
N THR A 100 11.58 -6.52 5.86
CA THR A 100 12.76 -6.99 6.61
C THR A 100 14.04 -6.77 5.83
N CYS A 101 15.16 -6.64 6.54
CA CYS A 101 16.49 -6.62 5.95
C CYS A 101 17.13 -8.01 5.93
N SER A 102 17.88 -8.31 4.87
CA SER A 102 18.57 -9.60 4.70
C SER A 102 19.84 -9.77 5.54
N ILE A 103 20.39 -8.69 6.11
CA ILE A 103 21.71 -8.73 6.77
C ILE A 103 21.74 -8.14 8.19
N CYS A 104 20.66 -7.53 8.67
CA CYS A 104 20.52 -7.09 10.05
C CYS A 104 19.09 -7.30 10.55
N ASP A 105 18.89 -7.26 11.86
CA ASP A 105 17.60 -7.56 12.50
C ASP A 105 16.55 -6.43 12.40
N TRP A 106 16.71 -5.54 11.42
CA TRP A 106 15.78 -4.45 11.19
C TRP A 106 14.50 -4.95 10.50
N MET A 107 13.35 -4.49 11.00
CA MET A 107 12.04 -4.79 10.43
C MET A 107 11.07 -3.62 10.61
N SER A 108 10.07 -3.52 9.73
CA SER A 108 8.99 -2.53 9.81
C SER A 108 7.73 -3.01 9.09
N PHE A 109 6.61 -2.31 9.27
CA PHE A 109 5.36 -2.54 8.56
C PHE A 109 5.07 -1.36 7.63
N LEU A 110 4.41 -1.65 6.51
CA LEU A 110 4.17 -0.66 5.46
C LEU A 110 3.02 0.30 5.76
N VAL A 111 1.88 -0.25 6.24
CA VAL A 111 0.60 0.43 6.46
C VAL A 111 0.37 0.67 7.94
#